data_AF-A0A6L8EHN1-F1
#
_entry.id   AF-A0A6L8EHN1-F1
#
_cell.length_a   1.000
_cell.length_b   1.000
_cell.length_c   1.000
_cell.angle_alpha   90.00
_cell.angle_beta   90.00
_cell.angle_gamma   90.00
#
_symmetry.space_group_name_H-M   'P 1'
#
loop_
_entity.id
_entity.type
_entity.pdbx_description
1 polymer ?
#
loop_
_entity_poly.entity_id
_entity_poly.type
_entity_poly.pdbx_seq_one_letter_code
_entity_poly.pdbx_strand_id
1 'polypeptide(L)'
;MANQQGISGRRRSVPVGIGPVTVGGGAPVVVQSMTNTDTADVMATVKQVQQLAAAGSELVRITVNNEDAARQVARIRERLDALGCDVPLIGDFHYNGHLLLTKYPDCAEALAKYRVNPGNVGFGRKKDSQFAILIEKAIEYDKPIRIGVNWGSLDQELATHMMDENAKLAEPRDADSVMQEALIVSALNSAQKAEEIGLPRDRIILSCKVSGVQKLISVYRDLAGR
;
A
#
# COMPACT_ATOMS: atom_id res chain seq x y z
N MET A 1 3.15 -7.25 -40.63
CA MET A 1 4.16 -7.84 -39.72
C MET A 1 3.61 -7.73 -38.32
N ALA A 2 3.20 -8.84 -37.71
CA ALA A 2 2.68 -8.84 -36.36
C ALA A 2 3.80 -8.43 -35.39
N ASN A 3 3.58 -7.33 -34.67
CA ASN A 3 4.53 -6.80 -33.71
C ASN A 3 4.64 -7.82 -32.54
N GLN A 4 5.67 -8.65 -32.55
CA GLN A 4 6.07 -9.48 -31.42
C GLN A 4 6.59 -8.56 -30.31
N GLN A 5 5.71 -7.81 -29.65
CA GLN A 5 6.01 -7.31 -28.31
C GLN A 5 5.88 -8.49 -27.35
N GLY A 6 6.89 -9.36 -27.38
CA GLY A 6 7.10 -10.35 -26.34
C GLY A 6 7.19 -9.68 -24.98
N ILE A 7 6.94 -10.45 -23.92
CA ILE A 7 7.09 -10.00 -22.54
C ILE A 7 8.48 -9.37 -22.40
N SER A 8 8.52 -8.04 -22.30
CA SER A 8 9.73 -7.28 -22.01
C SER A 8 10.40 -7.85 -20.76
N GLY A 9 11.73 -7.82 -20.73
CA GLY A 9 12.50 -8.18 -19.54
C GLY A 9 11.98 -7.45 -18.30
N ARG A 10 12.19 -8.06 -17.13
CA ARG A 10 11.72 -7.52 -15.85
C ARG A 10 12.10 -6.05 -15.68
N ARG A 11 11.12 -5.18 -15.41
CA ARG A 11 11.36 -3.74 -15.15
C ARG A 11 12.41 -3.59 -14.04
N ARG A 12 13.40 -2.73 -14.27
CA ARG A 12 14.34 -2.31 -13.22
C ARG A 12 13.60 -1.47 -12.18
N SER A 13 13.72 -1.85 -10.92
CA SER A 13 13.10 -1.14 -9.80
C SER A 13 14.04 -1.15 -8.61
N VAL A 14 13.90 -0.17 -7.71
CA VAL A 14 14.58 -0.17 -6.41
C VAL A 14 14.10 -1.40 -5.61
N PRO A 15 15.00 -2.18 -4.99
CA PRO A 15 14.62 -3.24 -4.05
C PRO A 15 14.07 -2.64 -2.75
N VAL A 16 13.03 -3.25 -2.19
CA VAL A 16 12.46 -2.91 -0.89
C VAL A 16 12.46 -4.16 -0.02
N GLY A 17 13.19 -4.11 1.10
CA GLY A 17 13.22 -5.18 2.09
C GLY A 17 11.99 -5.14 3.01
N ILE A 18 11.39 -6.31 3.28
CA ILE A 18 10.26 -6.52 4.18
C ILE A 18 10.58 -7.75 5.03
N GLY A 19 11.27 -7.53 6.15
CA GLY A 19 11.88 -8.63 6.90
C GLY A 19 12.81 -9.45 5.98
N PRO A 20 12.65 -10.78 5.86
CA PRO A 20 13.48 -11.62 4.99
C PRO A 20 13.11 -11.54 3.49
N VAL A 21 12.03 -10.84 3.12
CA VAL A 21 11.50 -10.81 1.75
C VAL A 21 11.91 -9.52 1.03
N THR A 22 12.46 -9.63 -0.19
CA THR A 22 12.79 -8.47 -1.04
C THR A 22 11.81 -8.34 -2.20
N VAL A 23 11.19 -7.17 -2.34
CA VAL A 23 10.32 -6.83 -3.48
C VAL A 23 11.07 -5.87 -4.41
N GLY A 24 11.13 -6.19 -5.70
CA GLY A 24 11.85 -5.35 -6.68
C GLY A 24 13.32 -5.74 -6.84
N GLY A 25 14.15 -4.86 -7.44
CA GLY A 25 15.60 -5.09 -7.58
C GLY A 25 16.02 -6.30 -8.42
N GLY A 26 15.08 -6.97 -9.09
CA GLY A 26 15.33 -8.24 -9.80
C GLY A 26 15.02 -9.51 -8.98
N ALA A 27 14.71 -9.40 -7.68
CA ALA A 27 14.24 -10.52 -6.85
C ALA A 27 12.93 -11.12 -7.41
N PRO A 28 12.58 -12.41 -7.21
CA PRO A 28 11.35 -13.02 -7.74
C PRO A 28 10.04 -12.24 -7.47
N VAL A 29 8.98 -12.53 -8.24
CA VAL A 29 7.67 -11.90 -7.98
C VAL A 29 7.09 -12.51 -6.71
N VAL A 30 6.95 -11.68 -5.68
CA VAL A 30 6.46 -12.10 -4.36
C VAL A 30 4.95 -12.32 -4.38
N VAL A 31 4.52 -13.51 -3.94
CA VAL A 31 3.11 -13.86 -3.74
C VAL A 31 2.67 -13.36 -2.35
N GLN A 32 1.56 -12.63 -2.30
CA GLN A 32 0.99 -12.15 -1.04
C GLN A 32 -0.51 -12.35 -0.99
N SER A 33 -1.05 -12.48 0.21
CA SER A 33 -2.48 -12.64 0.47
C SER A 33 -2.96 -11.69 1.57
N MET A 34 -4.24 -11.75 1.90
CA MET A 34 -4.84 -10.99 2.99
C MET A 34 -5.82 -11.89 3.74
N THR A 35 -5.81 -11.80 5.06
CA THR A 35 -6.82 -12.46 5.90
C THR A 35 -8.21 -11.86 5.68
N ASN A 36 -9.24 -12.61 6.04
CA ASN A 36 -10.62 -12.15 6.11
C ASN A 36 -11.26 -12.40 7.50
N THR A 37 -10.48 -12.87 8.47
CA THR A 37 -10.88 -12.92 9.88
C THR A 37 -10.92 -11.53 10.49
N ASP A 38 -11.67 -11.38 11.58
CA ASP A 38 -11.53 -10.21 12.43
C ASP A 38 -10.17 -10.27 13.13
N THR A 39 -9.33 -9.27 12.93
CA THR A 39 -8.00 -9.19 13.56
C THR A 39 -8.08 -9.15 15.09
N ALA A 40 -9.21 -8.70 15.67
CA ALA A 40 -9.44 -8.80 17.11
C ALA A 40 -9.58 -10.25 17.60
N ASP A 41 -9.96 -11.19 16.73
CA ASP A 41 -9.86 -12.63 16.98
C ASP A 41 -8.44 -13.13 16.68
N VAL A 42 -7.62 -13.10 17.72
CA VAL A 42 -6.22 -13.57 17.68
C VAL A 42 -6.12 -15.00 17.13
N MET A 43 -6.94 -15.92 17.61
CA MET A 43 -6.78 -17.35 17.29
C MET A 43 -7.21 -17.64 15.87
N ALA A 44 -8.32 -17.07 15.41
CA ALA A 44 -8.76 -17.19 14.03
C ALA A 44 -7.73 -16.58 13.07
N THR A 45 -7.21 -15.39 13.39
CA THR A 45 -6.24 -14.70 12.55
C THR A 45 -4.90 -15.44 12.48
N VAL A 46 -4.36 -15.91 13.61
CA VAL A 46 -3.13 -16.74 13.65
C VAL A 46 -3.32 -17.99 12.78
N LYS A 47 -4.42 -18.72 12.96
CA LYS A 47 -4.71 -19.93 12.18
C LYS A 47 -4.76 -19.64 10.68
N GLN A 48 -5.42 -18.57 10.27
CA GLN A 48 -5.52 -18.22 8.85
C GLN A 48 -4.19 -17.73 8.27
N VAL A 49 -3.39 -16.96 9.03
CA VAL A 49 -2.05 -16.55 8.60
C VAL A 49 -1.18 -17.79 8.34
N GLN A 50 -1.20 -18.79 9.23
CA GLN A 50 -0.46 -20.04 9.02
C GLN A 50 -0.95 -20.80 7.78
N GLN A 51 -2.27 -20.88 7.57
CA GLN A 51 -2.85 -21.52 6.38
C GLN A 51 -2.39 -20.83 5.08
N LEU A 52 -2.39 -19.50 5.06
CA LEU A 52 -1.95 -18.72 3.91
C LEU A 52 -0.44 -18.89 3.67
N ALA A 53 0.38 -18.87 4.72
CA ALA A 53 1.81 -19.12 4.63
C ALA A 53 2.11 -20.54 4.10
N ALA A 54 1.43 -21.56 4.64
CA ALA A 54 1.56 -22.95 4.19
C ALA A 54 1.11 -23.15 2.74
N ALA A 55 0.16 -22.34 2.25
CA ALA A 55 -0.26 -22.32 0.85
C ALA A 55 0.73 -21.57 -0.08
N GLY A 56 1.81 -21.01 0.45
CA GLY A 56 2.86 -20.31 -0.32
C GLY A 56 2.76 -18.80 -0.32
N SER A 57 1.95 -18.19 0.55
CA SER A 57 1.94 -16.73 0.71
C SER A 57 3.21 -16.26 1.43
N GLU A 58 4.05 -15.50 0.73
CA GLU A 58 5.32 -15.00 1.25
C GLU A 58 5.15 -13.75 2.13
N LEU A 59 4.04 -13.03 1.99
CA LEU A 59 3.61 -11.93 2.86
C LEU A 59 2.12 -12.08 3.16
N VAL A 60 1.70 -11.82 4.40
CA VAL A 60 0.27 -11.87 4.76
C VAL A 60 -0.19 -10.52 5.29
N ARG A 61 -1.22 -9.96 4.67
CA ARG A 61 -1.84 -8.70 5.12
C ARG A 61 -2.99 -8.99 6.08
N ILE A 62 -3.12 -8.18 7.13
CA ILE A 62 -4.23 -8.18 8.08
C ILE A 62 -4.84 -6.78 8.13
N THR A 63 -6.14 -6.66 8.36
CA THR A 63 -6.79 -5.36 8.55
C THR A 63 -6.49 -4.82 9.95
N VAL A 64 -6.20 -3.52 10.07
CA VAL A 64 -6.06 -2.85 11.37
C VAL A 64 -6.92 -1.60 11.32
N ASN A 65 -8.22 -1.78 11.58
CA ASN A 65 -9.28 -0.81 11.33
C ASN A 65 -9.86 -0.20 12.61
N ASN A 66 -9.58 -0.77 13.79
CA ASN A 66 -10.05 -0.27 15.08
C ASN A 66 -9.00 -0.55 16.17
N GLU A 67 -9.28 -0.04 17.37
CA GLU A 67 -8.39 -0.19 18.52
C GLU A 67 -8.26 -1.64 18.99
N ASP A 68 -9.34 -2.42 18.94
CA ASP A 68 -9.33 -3.83 19.37
C ASP A 68 -8.40 -4.66 18.47
N ALA A 69 -8.48 -4.48 17.15
CA ALA A 69 -7.55 -5.07 16.20
C ALA A 69 -6.11 -4.65 16.48
N ALA A 70 -5.86 -3.35 16.69
CA ALA A 70 -4.52 -2.83 16.95
C ALA A 70 -3.89 -3.43 18.23
N ARG A 71 -4.68 -3.59 19.30
CA ARG A 71 -4.23 -4.24 20.55
C ARG A 71 -3.80 -5.68 20.37
N GLN A 72 -4.34 -6.38 19.36
CA GLN A 72 -4.06 -7.80 19.15
C GLN A 72 -2.90 -8.10 18.20
N VAL A 73 -2.41 -7.11 17.42
CA VAL A 73 -1.36 -7.37 16.41
C VAL A 73 -0.08 -7.94 17.01
N ALA A 74 0.42 -7.36 18.11
CA ALA A 74 1.60 -7.87 18.80
C ALA A 74 1.37 -9.31 19.31
N ARG A 75 0.20 -9.58 19.88
CA ARG A 75 -0.17 -10.92 20.35
C ARG A 75 -0.28 -11.95 19.23
N ILE A 76 -0.77 -11.55 18.06
CA ILE A 76 -0.79 -12.38 16.85
C ILE A 76 0.63 -12.71 16.41
N ARG A 77 1.51 -11.71 16.34
CA ARG A 77 2.92 -11.88 15.98
C ARG A 77 3.63 -12.85 16.93
N GLU A 78 3.54 -12.63 18.24
CA GLU A 78 4.11 -13.52 19.27
C GLU A 78 3.67 -14.98 19.10
N ARG A 79 2.37 -15.20 18.85
CA ARG A 79 1.83 -16.56 18.67
C ARG A 79 2.35 -17.21 17.39
N LEU A 80 2.47 -16.44 16.30
CA LEU A 80 3.04 -16.95 15.06
C LEU A 80 4.53 -17.29 15.24
N ASP A 81 5.29 -16.49 15.98
CA ASP A 81 6.70 -16.74 16.29
C ASP A 81 6.85 -18.02 17.14
N ALA A 82 6.01 -18.18 18.16
CA ALA A 82 5.97 -19.39 18.98
C ALA A 82 5.62 -20.66 18.19
N LEU A 83 4.98 -20.50 17.02
CA LEU A 83 4.64 -21.58 16.09
C LEU A 83 5.66 -21.73 14.95
N GLY A 84 6.75 -20.95 14.94
CA GLY A 84 7.76 -20.94 13.87
C GLY A 84 7.23 -20.43 12.52
N CYS A 85 6.21 -19.58 12.51
CA CYS A 85 5.60 -19.03 11.31
C CYS A 85 6.10 -17.61 11.04
N ASP A 86 7.27 -17.48 10.44
CA ASP A 86 7.97 -16.18 10.27
C ASP A 86 7.47 -15.32 9.10
N VAL A 87 6.27 -15.62 8.56
CA VAL A 87 5.72 -14.85 7.44
C VAL A 87 5.51 -13.38 7.87
N PRO A 88 6.01 -12.39 7.10
CA PRO A 88 5.85 -10.99 7.46
C PRO A 88 4.38 -10.54 7.44
N LEU A 89 3.96 -9.88 8.53
CA LEU A 89 2.63 -9.30 8.67
C LEU A 89 2.59 -7.87 8.13
N ILE A 90 1.61 -7.59 7.26
CA ILE A 90 1.39 -6.26 6.68
C ILE A 90 0.11 -5.68 7.28
N GLY A 91 0.19 -4.46 7.84
CA GLY A 91 -0.99 -3.78 8.38
C GLY A 91 -1.73 -3.00 7.31
N ASP A 92 -3.01 -3.28 7.10
CA ASP A 92 -3.90 -2.52 6.23
C ASP A 92 -4.68 -1.48 7.03
N PHE A 93 -4.31 -0.20 6.87
CA PHE A 93 -4.92 0.90 7.60
C PHE A 93 -5.87 1.71 6.71
N HIS A 94 -7.00 2.12 7.29
CA HIS A 94 -8.00 2.97 6.64
C HIS A 94 -8.45 4.08 7.60
N TYR A 95 -8.39 5.35 7.19
CA TYR A 95 -8.89 6.52 7.95
C TYR A 95 -8.14 6.84 9.26
N ASN A 96 -8.05 5.89 10.19
CA ASN A 96 -7.52 6.07 11.54
C ASN A 96 -6.10 5.51 11.73
N GLY A 97 -5.40 5.12 10.66
CA GLY A 97 -4.06 4.51 10.77
C GLY A 97 -3.05 5.34 11.57
N HIS A 98 -3.05 6.66 11.36
CA HIS A 98 -2.20 7.60 12.09
C HIS A 98 -2.49 7.58 13.61
N LEU A 99 -3.76 7.45 14.01
CA LEU A 99 -4.15 7.33 15.42
C LEU A 99 -3.75 5.97 15.98
N LEU A 100 -4.01 4.88 15.24
CA LEU A 100 -3.74 3.52 15.70
C LEU A 100 -2.24 3.29 15.89
N LEU A 101 -1.40 3.68 14.92
CA LEU A 101 0.06 3.54 15.05
C LEU A 101 0.64 4.43 16.16
N THR A 102 0.03 5.59 16.43
CA THR A 102 0.49 6.46 17.52
C THR A 102 0.08 5.91 18.90
N LYS A 103 -1.14 5.37 19.01
CA LYS A 103 -1.69 4.89 20.29
C LYS A 103 -1.21 3.48 20.66
N TYR A 104 -0.84 2.67 19.66
CA TYR A 104 -0.45 1.27 19.83
C TYR A 104 0.96 1.03 19.26
N PRO A 105 2.02 1.42 19.97
CA PRO A 105 3.40 1.26 19.52
C PRO A 105 3.76 -0.21 19.25
N ASP A 106 3.28 -1.14 20.09
CA ASP A 106 3.52 -2.58 19.90
C ASP A 106 2.92 -3.10 18.59
N CYS A 107 1.80 -2.51 18.14
CA CYS A 107 1.22 -2.81 16.83
C CYS A 107 2.12 -2.31 15.70
N ALA A 108 2.66 -1.09 15.84
CA ALA A 108 3.56 -0.50 14.86
C ALA A 108 4.84 -1.36 14.72
N GLU A 109 5.44 -1.72 15.85
CA GLU A 109 6.66 -2.52 15.90
C GLU A 109 6.47 -3.95 15.36
N ALA A 110 5.37 -4.62 15.72
CA ALA A 110 5.10 -6.01 15.34
C ALA A 110 4.83 -6.22 13.83
N LEU A 111 4.42 -5.18 13.12
CA LEU A 111 4.18 -5.24 11.68
C LEU A 111 5.50 -5.12 10.89
N ALA A 112 5.58 -5.79 9.76
CA ALA A 112 6.74 -5.74 8.87
C ALA A 112 6.63 -4.64 7.79
N LYS A 113 5.41 -4.15 7.52
CA LYS A 113 5.14 -3.09 6.53
C LYS A 113 3.78 -2.46 6.80
N TYR A 114 3.64 -1.16 6.51
CA TYR A 114 2.36 -0.46 6.57
C TYR A 114 1.77 -0.25 5.17
N ARG A 115 0.49 -0.53 4.98
CA ARG A 115 -0.26 -0.08 3.80
C ARG A 115 -0.96 1.22 4.15
N VAL A 116 -0.63 2.26 3.40
CA VAL A 116 -1.29 3.57 3.46
C VAL A 116 -2.10 3.81 2.18
N ASN A 117 -3.27 4.43 2.31
CA ASN A 117 -4.08 4.87 1.17
C ASN A 117 -4.31 6.38 1.26
N PRO A 118 -3.69 7.20 0.40
CA PRO A 118 -3.79 8.66 0.49
C PRO A 118 -5.21 9.18 0.25
N GLY A 119 -6.10 8.44 -0.40
CA GLY A 119 -7.51 8.82 -0.52
C GLY A 119 -8.31 8.66 0.79
N ASN A 120 -7.76 7.93 1.77
CA ASN A 120 -8.42 7.64 3.04
C ASN A 120 -7.77 8.35 4.23
N VAL A 121 -6.76 9.21 4.06
CA VAL A 121 -6.04 9.83 5.20
C VAL A 121 -6.62 11.19 5.62
N GLY A 122 -7.95 11.39 5.52
CA GLY A 122 -8.60 12.66 5.87
C GLY A 122 -8.78 13.61 4.67
N PHE A 123 -9.27 14.83 4.94
CA PHE A 123 -9.62 15.84 3.92
C PHE A 123 -8.86 17.16 4.17
N GLY A 124 -8.56 17.91 3.10
CA GLY A 124 -7.84 19.19 3.14
C GLY A 124 -6.53 19.16 3.97
N ARG A 125 -6.26 20.22 4.75
CA ARG A 125 -5.02 20.33 5.55
C ARG A 125 -4.78 19.20 6.56
N LYS A 126 -5.86 18.56 7.05
CA LYS A 126 -5.72 17.42 7.97
C LYS A 126 -5.11 16.22 7.26
N LYS A 127 -5.34 16.08 5.95
CA LYS A 127 -4.81 15.00 5.13
C LYS A 127 -3.30 14.92 5.17
N ASP A 128 -2.65 16.05 4.91
CA ASP A 128 -1.20 16.14 4.90
C ASP A 128 -0.61 15.84 6.28
N SER A 129 -1.21 16.36 7.36
CA SER A 129 -0.76 16.06 8.71
C SER A 129 -0.92 14.58 9.10
N GLN A 130 -2.02 13.94 8.68
CA GLN A 130 -2.28 12.53 9.01
C GLN A 130 -1.39 11.59 8.20
N PHE A 131 -1.17 11.92 6.93
CA PHE A 131 -0.19 11.22 6.11
C PHE A 131 1.21 11.36 6.68
N ALA A 132 1.63 12.57 7.07
CA ALA A 132 2.94 12.82 7.66
C ALA A 132 3.18 11.96 8.92
N ILE A 133 2.22 11.90 9.84
CA ILE A 133 2.30 11.04 11.04
C ILE A 133 2.51 9.56 10.67
N LEU A 134 1.84 9.05 9.63
CA LEU A 134 2.05 7.66 9.18
C LEU A 134 3.47 7.44 8.66
N ILE A 135 4.02 8.41 7.93
CA ILE A 135 5.38 8.34 7.39
C ILE A 135 6.40 8.46 8.53
N GLU A 136 6.21 9.38 9.47
CA GLU A 136 7.05 9.53 10.65
C GLU A 136 7.08 8.24 11.47
N LYS A 137 5.95 7.57 11.66
CA LYS A 137 5.89 6.25 12.30
C LYS A 137 6.60 5.17 11.47
N ALA A 138 6.53 5.22 10.14
CA ALA A 138 7.29 4.31 9.29
C ALA A 138 8.80 4.51 9.44
N ILE A 139 9.26 5.76 9.56
CA ILE A 139 10.66 6.10 9.80
C ILE A 139 11.08 5.65 11.21
N GLU A 140 10.30 5.99 12.23
CA GLU A 140 10.57 5.66 13.65
C GLU A 140 10.78 4.17 13.87
N TYR A 141 9.94 3.33 13.26
CA TYR A 141 9.98 1.88 13.41
C TYR A 141 10.74 1.16 12.28
N ASP A 142 11.44 1.90 11.42
CA ASP A 142 12.16 1.38 10.25
C ASP A 142 11.31 0.46 9.34
N LYS A 143 10.06 0.83 9.10
CA LYS A 143 9.12 0.03 8.30
C LYS A 143 9.01 0.56 6.88
N PRO A 144 9.08 -0.31 5.86
CA PRO A 144 8.64 0.07 4.53
C PRO A 144 7.14 0.36 4.53
N ILE A 145 6.69 1.10 3.51
CA ILE A 145 5.29 1.36 3.27
C ILE A 145 4.87 0.90 1.87
N ARG A 146 3.58 0.59 1.74
CA ARG A 146 2.90 0.56 0.45
C ARG A 146 1.92 1.72 0.36
N ILE A 147 2.16 2.65 -0.56
CA ILE A 147 1.17 3.66 -0.96
C ILE A 147 0.26 3.02 -2.00
N GLY A 148 -0.97 2.70 -1.59
CA GLY A 148 -1.93 1.96 -2.40
C GLY A 148 -3.19 2.74 -2.67
N VAL A 149 -3.25 3.35 -3.86
CA VAL A 149 -4.41 4.11 -4.35
C VAL A 149 -5.35 3.15 -5.08
N ASN A 150 -6.63 3.22 -4.73
CA ASN A 150 -7.69 2.45 -5.38
C ASN A 150 -8.69 3.41 -6.00
N TRP A 151 -9.25 3.05 -7.16
CA TRP A 151 -10.28 3.83 -7.84
C TRP A 151 -11.46 4.22 -6.94
N GLY A 152 -12.00 3.26 -6.19
CA GLY A 152 -13.18 3.49 -5.33
C GLY A 152 -12.93 4.39 -4.12
N SER A 153 -11.67 4.76 -3.88
CA SER A 153 -11.26 5.68 -2.82
C SER A 153 -10.27 6.70 -3.37
N LEU A 154 -10.47 7.14 -4.62
CA LEU A 154 -9.61 8.16 -5.21
C LEU A 154 -9.78 9.48 -4.46
N ASP A 155 -8.69 10.23 -4.36
CA ASP A 155 -8.69 11.58 -3.83
C ASP A 155 -9.62 12.49 -4.64
N GLN A 156 -10.76 12.86 -4.05
CA GLN A 156 -11.79 13.65 -4.72
C GLN A 156 -11.35 15.08 -5.00
N GLU A 157 -10.51 15.67 -4.13
CA GLU A 157 -10.00 17.03 -4.33
C GLU A 157 -9.08 17.06 -5.55
N LEU A 158 -8.14 16.11 -5.64
CA LEU A 158 -7.26 15.96 -6.79
C LEU A 158 -8.04 15.67 -8.07
N ALA A 159 -8.99 14.72 -8.02
CA ALA A 159 -9.80 14.37 -9.18
C ALA A 159 -10.60 15.57 -9.72
N THR A 160 -11.22 16.35 -8.82
CA THR A 160 -11.96 17.56 -9.18
C THR A 160 -11.04 18.59 -9.81
N HIS A 161 -9.90 18.87 -9.17
CA HIS A 161 -8.92 19.81 -9.70
C HIS A 161 -8.44 19.41 -11.10
N MET A 162 -8.14 18.14 -11.32
CA MET A 162 -7.69 17.65 -12.63
C MET A 162 -8.79 17.70 -13.69
N MET A 163 -10.06 17.51 -13.31
CA MET A 163 -11.20 17.70 -14.21
C MET A 163 -11.38 19.16 -14.60
N ASP A 164 -11.26 20.08 -13.63
CA ASP A 164 -11.36 21.52 -13.86
C ASP A 164 -10.23 22.02 -14.78
N GLU A 165 -9.01 21.51 -14.60
CA GLU A 165 -7.89 21.83 -15.50
C GLU A 165 -8.09 21.23 -16.90
N ASN A 166 -8.60 20.00 -17.00
CA ASN A 166 -8.92 19.37 -18.28
C ASN A 166 -10.00 20.15 -19.06
N ALA A 167 -10.99 20.70 -18.36
CA ALA A 167 -12.07 21.48 -18.97
C ALA A 167 -11.61 22.82 -19.58
N LYS A 168 -10.43 23.32 -19.18
CA LYS A 168 -9.83 24.56 -19.72
C LYS A 168 -9.00 24.31 -20.99
N LEU A 169 -8.74 23.05 -21.35
CA LEU A 169 -7.97 22.71 -22.55
C LEU A 169 -8.78 23.03 -23.82
N ALA A 170 -8.07 23.38 -24.90
CA ALA A 170 -8.70 23.56 -26.22
C ALA A 170 -9.38 22.27 -26.71
N GLU A 171 -8.79 21.12 -26.39
CA GLU A 171 -9.33 19.79 -26.64
C GLU A 171 -9.30 18.96 -25.34
N PRO A 172 -10.38 19.00 -24.54
CA PRO A 172 -10.45 18.23 -23.30
C PRO A 172 -10.34 16.72 -23.56
N ARG A 173 -9.58 16.04 -22.71
CA ARG A 173 -9.49 14.57 -22.70
C ARG A 173 -10.79 13.95 -22.19
N ASP A 174 -11.01 12.69 -22.51
CA ASP A 174 -12.11 11.93 -21.93
C ASP A 174 -11.97 11.81 -20.41
N ALA A 175 -13.11 11.84 -19.72
CA ALA A 175 -13.16 11.81 -18.25
C ALA A 175 -12.47 10.57 -17.66
N ASP A 176 -12.62 9.41 -18.31
CA ASP A 176 -12.01 8.17 -17.86
C ASP A 176 -10.48 8.26 -17.83
N SER A 177 -9.88 8.83 -18.88
CA SER A 177 -8.43 9.09 -18.97
C SER A 177 -7.94 10.07 -17.91
N VAL A 178 -8.70 11.14 -17.62
CA VAL A 178 -8.35 12.10 -16.56
C VAL A 178 -8.35 11.45 -15.19
N MET A 179 -9.35 10.60 -14.91
CA MET A 179 -9.44 9.89 -13.64
C MET A 179 -8.36 8.81 -13.48
N GLN A 180 -7.98 8.13 -14.56
CA GLN A 180 -6.83 7.22 -14.57
C GLN A 180 -5.53 7.96 -14.27
N GLU A 181 -5.35 9.14 -14.87
CA GLU A 181 -4.22 10.01 -14.60
C GLU A 181 -4.21 10.44 -13.12
N ALA A 182 -5.36 10.84 -12.58
CA ALA A 182 -5.49 11.24 -11.17
C ALA A 182 -5.10 10.12 -10.20
N LEU A 183 -5.42 8.87 -10.52
CA LEU A 183 -5.00 7.70 -9.74
C LEU A 183 -3.47 7.57 -9.67
N ILE A 184 -2.78 7.75 -10.81
CA ILE A 184 -1.32 7.65 -10.91
C ILE A 184 -0.66 8.84 -10.21
N VAL A 185 -1.11 10.06 -10.51
CA VAL A 185 -0.60 11.30 -9.91
C VAL A 185 -0.78 11.27 -8.39
N SER A 186 -1.90 10.78 -7.87
CA SER A 186 -2.12 10.63 -6.43
C SER A 186 -1.04 9.74 -5.78
N ALA A 187 -0.70 8.62 -6.41
CA ALA A 187 0.32 7.70 -5.90
C ALA A 187 1.73 8.33 -5.94
N LEU A 188 2.07 8.97 -7.05
CA LEU A 188 3.39 9.60 -7.26
C LEU A 188 3.59 10.80 -6.34
N ASN A 189 2.61 11.69 -6.22
CA ASN A 189 2.68 12.84 -5.32
C ASN A 189 2.81 12.39 -3.87
N SER A 190 2.10 11.32 -3.48
CA SER A 190 2.22 10.76 -2.12
C SER A 190 3.58 10.12 -1.88
N ALA A 191 4.18 9.49 -2.89
CA ALA A 191 5.53 8.92 -2.81
C ALA A 191 6.58 10.01 -2.66
N GLN A 192 6.52 11.03 -3.50
CA GLN A 192 7.38 12.22 -3.40
C GLN A 192 7.22 12.87 -2.03
N LYS A 193 5.98 12.99 -1.52
CA LYS A 193 5.76 13.57 -0.20
C LYS A 193 6.39 12.75 0.93
N ALA A 194 6.32 11.43 0.83
CA ALA A 194 6.99 10.55 1.80
C ALA A 194 8.52 10.71 1.75
N GLU A 195 9.10 10.85 0.56
CA GLU A 195 10.53 11.15 0.38
C GLU A 195 10.90 12.52 0.97
N GLU A 196 10.09 13.56 0.77
CA GLU A 196 10.28 14.90 1.36
C GLU A 196 10.25 14.90 2.90
N ILE A 197 9.44 14.01 3.50
CA ILE A 197 9.39 13.82 4.96
C ILE A 197 10.64 13.08 5.47
N GLY A 198 11.34 12.35 4.59
CA GLY A 198 12.59 11.66 4.89
C GLY A 198 12.52 10.15 4.79
N LEU A 199 11.41 9.55 4.32
CA LEU A 199 11.35 8.12 4.08
C LEU A 199 12.08 7.78 2.77
N PRO A 200 13.14 6.97 2.79
CA PRO A 200 13.94 6.75 1.59
C PRO A 200 13.18 5.92 0.56
N ARG A 201 13.53 6.11 -0.72
CA ARG A 201 12.84 5.48 -1.86
C ARG A 201 12.86 3.95 -1.83
N ASP A 202 13.87 3.34 -1.21
CA ASP A 202 13.99 1.89 -0.99
C ASP A 202 13.09 1.37 0.16
N ARG A 203 12.25 2.22 0.73
CA ARG A 203 11.19 1.87 1.69
C ARG A 203 9.79 2.03 1.11
N ILE A 204 9.65 2.40 -0.17
CA ILE A 204 8.34 2.74 -0.76
C ILE A 204 7.94 1.75 -1.87
N ILE A 205 6.75 1.18 -1.75
CA ILE A 205 6.09 0.37 -2.79
C ILE A 205 4.80 1.07 -3.25
N LEU A 206 4.54 1.12 -4.56
CA LEU A 206 3.33 1.72 -5.11
C LEU A 206 2.33 0.68 -5.62
N SER A 207 1.05 1.02 -5.58
CA SER A 207 0.00 0.30 -6.31
C SER A 207 -1.15 1.23 -6.67
N CYS A 208 -1.67 1.09 -7.89
CA CYS A 208 -2.82 1.84 -8.42
C CYS A 208 -3.84 0.84 -8.97
N LYS A 209 -4.91 0.55 -8.23
CA LYS A 209 -5.84 -0.54 -8.58
C LYS A 209 -7.17 -0.03 -9.12
N VAL A 210 -7.60 -0.67 -10.20
CA VAL A 210 -8.91 -0.52 -10.85
C VAL A 210 -9.50 -1.92 -11.11
N SER A 211 -10.81 -2.03 -11.28
CA SER A 211 -11.50 -3.32 -11.49
C SER A 211 -11.50 -3.80 -12.95
N GLY A 212 -11.38 -2.88 -13.93
CA GLY A 212 -11.34 -3.24 -15.35
C GLY A 212 -9.95 -3.69 -15.79
N VAL A 213 -9.83 -4.88 -16.40
CA VAL A 213 -8.53 -5.49 -16.78
C VAL A 213 -7.73 -4.60 -17.74
N GLN A 214 -8.34 -4.13 -18.83
CA GLN A 214 -7.64 -3.28 -19.81
C GLN A 214 -7.20 -1.94 -19.19
N LYS A 215 -8.05 -1.36 -18.35
CA LYS A 215 -7.73 -0.16 -17.57
C LYS A 215 -6.54 -0.40 -16.63
N LEU A 216 -6.51 -1.55 -15.95
CA LEU A 216 -5.41 -1.92 -15.04
C LEU A 216 -4.08 -2.06 -15.77
N ILE A 217 -4.09 -2.68 -16.96
CA ILE A 217 -2.89 -2.80 -17.80
C ILE A 217 -2.36 -1.41 -18.18
N SER A 218 -3.23 -0.49 -18.61
CA SER A 218 -2.82 0.89 -18.94
C SER A 218 -2.24 1.59 -17.72
N VAL A 219 -2.97 1.58 -16.60
CA VAL A 219 -2.54 2.22 -15.34
C VAL A 219 -1.16 1.75 -14.90
N TYR A 220 -0.89 0.44 -14.96
CA TYR A 220 0.42 -0.10 -14.54
C TYR A 220 1.53 0.13 -15.58
N ARG A 221 1.21 0.23 -16.88
CA ARG A 221 2.19 0.65 -17.90
C ARG A 221 2.59 2.10 -17.69
N ASP A 222 1.62 2.98 -17.46
CA ASP A 222 1.84 4.41 -17.28
C ASP A 222 2.56 4.70 -15.96
N LEU A 223 2.15 4.05 -14.86
CA LEU A 223 2.84 4.15 -13.57
C LEU A 223 4.28 3.65 -13.66
N ALA A 224 4.53 2.58 -14.41
CA ALA A 224 5.87 2.00 -14.54
C ALA A 224 6.85 2.86 -15.36
N GLY A 225 6.32 3.70 -16.26
CA GLY A 225 7.09 4.60 -17.13
C GLY A 225 7.48 5.93 -16.49
N ARG A 226 7.07 6.18 -15.25
CA ARG A 226 7.37 7.37 -14.44
C ARG A 226 8.27 6.99 -13.26
#